data_AF-A0A6G1G087-F1
#
_entry.id   AF-A0A6G1G087-F1
#
_cell.length_a   1.000
_cell.length_b   1.000
_cell.length_c   1.000
_cell.angle_alpha   90.00
_cell.angle_beta   90.00
_cell.angle_gamma   90.00
#
_symmetry.space_group_name_H-M   'P 1'
#
loop_
_entity.id
_entity.type
_entity.pdbx_description
1 polymer ?
#
loop_
_entity_poly.entity_id
_entity_poly.type
_entity_poly.pdbx_seq_one_letter_code
_entity_poly.pdbx_strand_id
1 'polypeptide(L)'
;MHFAFPPRKSSNPPPYAMRSVRSVPFLRKSKGQSIALLCIGVVAAIWLLSNLFGGSGSSKVRVPSGMPPVVVVTAFDPKEKDRWTQHIRRNREEYAKKHGYATFLPNATAYPLEGAPISWAKVPALRHAMTLFPYSTYFFYLDPHSLIANPSLSIEAHIMNPRRLESLMITSIPVVPPDSVIKTFGHLKGDRIDLVMTQDHEGLGR
;
A
#
# COMPACT_ATOMS: atom_id res chain seq x y z
N MET A 1 27.53 -90.15 70.03
CA MET A 1 28.36 -88.94 70.15
C MET A 1 27.44 -87.74 70.01
N HIS A 2 27.44 -86.85 71.01
CA HIS A 2 26.49 -85.74 71.14
C HIS A 2 26.60 -84.76 69.97
N PHE A 3 25.50 -84.51 69.26
CA PHE A 3 25.37 -83.44 68.28
C PHE A 3 25.19 -82.11 69.01
N ALA A 4 26.10 -81.16 68.80
CA ALA A 4 25.99 -79.81 69.32
C ALA A 4 24.90 -79.05 68.56
N PHE A 5 23.91 -78.52 69.28
CA PHE A 5 22.84 -77.70 68.69
C PHE A 5 23.39 -76.34 68.22
N PRO A 6 22.94 -75.83 67.06
CA PRO A 6 23.35 -74.51 66.57
C PRO A 6 22.78 -73.38 67.43
N PRO A 7 23.49 -72.24 67.56
CA PRO A 7 23.04 -71.08 68.32
C PRO A 7 21.73 -70.51 67.75
N ARG A 8 20.80 -70.15 68.63
CA ARG A 8 19.48 -69.64 68.25
C ARG A 8 19.59 -68.26 67.59
N LYS A 9 18.92 -68.09 66.44
CA LYS A 9 18.73 -66.79 65.77
C LYS A 9 18.06 -65.80 66.73
N SER A 10 18.63 -64.62 66.89
CA SER A 10 17.99 -63.51 67.62
C SER A 10 16.78 -63.00 66.80
N SER A 11 15.63 -62.87 67.47
CA SER A 11 14.34 -62.54 66.86
C SER A 11 14.01 -61.05 66.89
N ASN A 12 15.02 -60.17 66.92
CA ASN A 12 14.80 -58.72 66.91
C ASN A 12 14.93 -58.20 65.48
N PRO A 13 13.83 -57.79 64.83
CA PRO A 13 13.92 -57.12 63.53
C PRO A 13 14.64 -55.78 63.68
N PRO A 14 15.47 -55.35 62.71
CA PRO A 14 16.06 -54.02 62.72
C PRO A 14 14.95 -52.96 62.71
N PRO A 15 15.12 -51.83 63.41
CA PRO A 15 14.13 -50.75 63.41
C PRO A 15 13.87 -50.29 61.97
N TYR A 16 12.59 -50.23 61.59
CA TYR A 16 12.15 -49.80 60.26
C TYR A 16 12.81 -48.47 59.88
N ALA A 17 13.62 -48.46 58.83
CA ALA A 17 14.13 -47.22 58.26
C ALA A 17 12.95 -46.43 57.69
N MET A 18 12.75 -45.19 58.17
CA MET A 18 11.74 -44.28 57.61
C MET A 18 12.00 -44.05 56.12
N ARG A 19 10.98 -44.35 55.30
CA ARG A 19 10.99 -44.08 53.87
C ARG A 19 11.01 -42.56 53.65
N SER A 20 12.14 -42.03 53.19
CA SER A 20 12.26 -40.64 52.74
C SER A 20 11.30 -40.38 51.57
N VAL A 21 10.22 -39.65 51.83
CA VAL A 21 9.32 -39.14 50.79
C VAL A 21 9.93 -37.85 50.26
N ARG A 22 10.92 -37.96 49.37
CA ARG A 22 11.39 -36.81 48.59
C ARG A 22 10.51 -36.68 47.34
N SER A 23 9.31 -36.13 47.50
CA SER A 23 8.43 -35.77 46.38
C SER A 23 8.85 -34.43 45.78
N VAL A 24 9.88 -34.47 44.94
CA VAL A 24 10.07 -33.46 43.89
C VAL A 24 9.71 -34.12 42.56
N PRO A 25 8.61 -33.73 41.90
CA PRO A 25 8.24 -34.31 40.62
C PRO A 25 9.15 -33.70 39.55
N PHE A 26 10.37 -34.24 39.45
CA PHE A 26 11.17 -34.06 38.24
C PHE A 26 10.36 -34.60 37.07
N LEU A 27 10.16 -33.76 36.05
CA LEU A 27 9.49 -34.10 34.80
C LEU A 27 9.96 -35.48 34.34
N ARG A 28 9.03 -36.45 34.34
CA ARG A 28 9.21 -37.71 33.61
C ARG A 28 9.54 -37.32 32.18
N LYS A 29 10.73 -37.70 31.70
CA LYS A 29 11.24 -37.44 30.34
C LYS A 29 10.23 -37.74 29.22
N SER A 30 9.23 -38.58 29.47
CA SER A 30 8.15 -38.87 28.50
C SER A 30 7.15 -37.74 28.28
N LYS A 31 7.00 -36.78 29.21
CA LYS A 31 6.08 -35.63 29.05
C LYS A 31 6.70 -34.46 28.28
N GLY A 32 8.03 -34.42 28.15
CA GLY A 32 8.71 -33.39 27.35
C GLY A 32 8.44 -33.54 25.85
N GLN A 33 8.39 -34.78 25.37
CA GLN A 33 8.12 -35.07 23.96
C GLN A 33 6.69 -34.66 23.56
N SER A 34 5.70 -34.91 24.42
CA SER A 34 4.32 -34.50 24.17
C SER A 34 4.15 -32.98 24.19
N ILE A 35 4.88 -32.27 25.06
CA ILE A 35 4.85 -30.79 25.10
C ILE A 35 5.52 -30.23 23.83
N ALA A 36 6.64 -30.80 23.39
CA ALA A 36 7.32 -30.38 22.17
C ALA A 36 6.42 -30.56 20.93
N LEU A 37 5.72 -31.70 20.81
CA LEU A 37 4.79 -31.94 19.70
C LEU A 37 3.61 -30.96 19.72
N LEU A 38 3.09 -30.62 20.90
CA LEU A 38 2.02 -29.63 21.04
C LEU A 38 2.50 -28.24 20.63
N CYS A 39 3.70 -27.82 21.05
CA CYS A 39 4.28 -26.55 20.64
C CYS A 39 4.49 -26.47 19.12
N ILE A 40 5.00 -27.54 18.49
CA ILE A 40 5.16 -27.60 17.03
C ILE A 40 3.79 -27.51 16.33
N GLY A 41 2.78 -28.21 16.84
CA GLY A 41 1.41 -28.14 16.32
C GLY A 41 0.82 -26.73 16.40
N VAL A 42 1.05 -26.02 17.51
CA VAL A 42 0.60 -24.63 17.68
C VAL A 42 1.32 -23.68 16.73
N VAL A 43 2.64 -23.81 16.57
CA VAL A 43 3.40 -23.00 15.60
C VAL A 43 2.93 -23.26 14.17
N ALA A 44 2.70 -24.53 13.82
CA ALA A 44 2.17 -24.90 12.51
C ALA A 44 0.76 -24.34 12.29
N ALA A 45 -0.10 -24.38 13.30
CA ALA A 45 -1.45 -23.80 13.23
C ALA A 45 -1.40 -22.27 13.07
N ILE A 46 -0.52 -21.57 13.82
CA ILE A 46 -0.32 -20.12 13.67
C ILE A 46 0.19 -19.79 12.26
N TRP A 47 1.15 -20.57 11.74
CA TRP A 47 1.65 -20.39 10.39
C TRP A 47 0.54 -20.60 9.34
N LEU A 48 -0.25 -21.66 9.48
CA LEU A 48 -1.34 -21.99 8.57
C LEU A 48 -2.45 -20.93 8.61
N LEU A 49 -2.84 -20.47 9.81
CA LEU A 49 -3.78 -19.37 10.01
C LEU A 49 -3.23 -18.05 9.45
N SER A 50 -1.94 -17.77 9.63
CA SER A 50 -1.32 -16.58 9.05
C SER A 50 -1.29 -16.61 7.53
N ASN A 51 -1.24 -17.80 6.90
CA ASN A 51 -1.26 -17.96 5.45
C ASN A 51 -2.69 -18.02 4.87
N LEU A 52 -3.68 -18.45 5.66
CA LEU A 52 -5.11 -18.49 5.28
C LEU A 52 -5.81 -17.14 5.50
N PHE A 53 -5.48 -16.42 6.58
CA PHE A 53 -6.07 -15.12 6.93
C PHE A 53 -5.14 -13.94 6.63
N GLY A 54 -3.86 -14.18 6.36
CA GLY A 54 -2.99 -13.21 5.71
C GLY A 54 -3.43 -13.12 4.26
N GLY A 55 -4.43 -12.28 4.01
CA GLY A 55 -5.08 -12.14 2.73
C GLY A 55 -4.08 -12.09 1.59
N SER A 56 -4.50 -12.64 0.44
CA SER A 56 -3.85 -12.53 -0.85
C SER A 56 -3.55 -11.05 -1.16
N GLY A 57 -2.47 -10.57 -0.55
CA GLY A 57 -2.01 -9.21 -0.64
C GLY A 57 -1.43 -9.13 -2.02
N SER A 58 -2.20 -8.52 -2.93
CA SER A 58 -1.69 -7.85 -4.13
C SER A 58 -0.26 -7.45 -3.84
N SER A 59 0.68 -8.09 -4.55
CA SER A 59 2.12 -7.94 -4.38
C SER A 59 2.41 -6.47 -4.10
N LYS A 60 2.61 -6.10 -2.83
CA LYS A 60 2.89 -4.73 -2.46
C LYS A 60 4.27 -4.45 -3.04
N VAL A 61 4.30 -3.89 -4.24
CA VAL A 61 5.51 -3.45 -4.92
C VAL A 61 6.25 -2.61 -3.88
N ARG A 62 7.42 -3.09 -3.47
CA ARG A 62 8.19 -2.44 -2.42
C ARG A 62 8.73 -1.14 -3.01
N VAL A 63 8.01 -0.05 -2.77
CA VAL A 63 8.43 1.29 -3.18
C VAL A 63 9.74 1.62 -2.44
N PRO A 64 10.84 1.89 -3.17
CA PRO A 64 12.07 2.35 -2.55
C PRO A 64 11.83 3.64 -1.75
N SER A 65 12.51 3.79 -0.62
CA SER A 65 12.46 5.02 0.17
C SER A 65 12.98 6.19 -0.66
N GLY A 66 12.29 7.34 -0.62
CA GLY A 66 12.69 8.57 -1.31
C GLY A 66 12.06 8.78 -2.70
N MET A 67 11.18 7.89 -3.16
CA MET A 67 10.40 8.13 -4.38
C MET A 67 9.23 9.11 -4.12
N PRO A 68 8.98 10.08 -5.02
CA PRO A 68 7.90 11.03 -4.86
C PRO A 68 6.54 10.34 -5.05
N PRO A 69 5.54 10.55 -4.17
CA PRO A 69 4.22 9.93 -4.30
C PRO A 69 3.44 10.45 -5.51
N VAL A 70 3.70 11.70 -5.90
CA VAL A 70 3.08 12.37 -7.05
C VAL A 70 4.13 12.99 -7.95
N VAL A 71 3.89 12.94 -9.25
CA VAL A 71 4.67 13.67 -10.26
C VAL A 71 3.76 14.68 -10.96
N VAL A 72 4.11 15.95 -10.86
CA VAL A 72 3.43 17.04 -11.58
C VAL A 72 4.05 17.14 -12.97
N VAL A 73 3.23 16.98 -14.02
CA VAL A 73 3.67 16.91 -15.41
C VAL A 73 3.13 18.09 -16.20
N THR A 74 4.00 18.81 -16.92
CA THR A 74 3.58 19.86 -17.87
C THR A 74 4.52 19.85 -19.07
N ALA A 75 3.98 19.64 -20.27
CA ALA A 75 4.77 19.70 -21.50
C ALA A 75 4.72 21.11 -22.08
N PHE A 76 5.86 21.79 -22.18
CA PHE A 76 5.92 23.18 -22.67
C PHE A 76 6.34 23.24 -24.15
N ASP A 77 5.68 24.08 -24.94
CA ASP A 77 6.15 24.42 -26.29
C ASP A 77 7.23 25.52 -26.21
N PRO A 78 8.43 25.32 -26.78
CA PRO A 78 9.49 26.34 -26.83
C PRO A 78 9.09 27.61 -27.58
N LYS A 79 8.01 27.59 -28.36
CA LYS A 79 7.48 28.78 -29.04
C LYS A 79 6.71 29.72 -28.12
N GLU A 80 6.33 29.28 -26.92
CA GLU A 80 5.62 30.12 -25.96
C GLU A 80 6.50 31.24 -25.37
N LYS A 81 5.84 32.29 -24.85
CA LYS A 81 6.53 33.43 -24.24
C LYS A 81 7.32 32.98 -23.00
N ASP A 82 8.64 33.12 -23.07
CA ASP A 82 9.58 32.69 -22.03
C ASP A 82 9.18 33.15 -20.61
N ARG A 83 8.76 34.41 -20.44
CA ARG A 83 8.34 34.92 -19.12
C ARG A 83 7.13 34.18 -18.53
N TRP A 84 6.12 33.85 -19.34
CA TRP A 84 4.94 33.11 -18.86
C TRP A 84 5.35 31.69 -18.44
N THR A 85 6.09 31.01 -19.30
CA THR A 85 6.61 29.66 -19.07
C THR A 85 7.43 29.60 -17.77
N GLN A 86 8.27 30.60 -17.50
CA GLN A 86 9.03 30.69 -16.26
C GLN A 86 8.16 30.88 -15.01
N HIS A 87 7.06 31.63 -15.11
CA HIS A 87 6.12 31.78 -14.00
C HIS A 87 5.35 30.49 -13.72
N ILE A 88 4.88 29.80 -14.76
CA ILE A 88 4.19 28.51 -14.61
C ILE A 88 5.13 27.42 -14.10
N ARG A 89 6.37 27.36 -14.60
CA ARG A 89 7.41 26.46 -14.09
C ARG A 89 7.61 26.64 -12.58
N ARG A 90 7.80 27.88 -12.13
CA ARG A 90 7.92 28.20 -10.70
C ARG A 90 6.68 27.77 -9.91
N ASN A 91 5.48 28.00 -10.42
CA ASN A 91 4.24 27.54 -9.79
C ASN A 91 4.21 26.02 -9.57
N ARG A 92 4.67 25.23 -10.56
CA ARG A 92 4.76 23.76 -10.43
C ARG A 92 5.82 23.34 -9.42
N GLU A 93 7.01 23.93 -9.51
CA GLU A 93 8.15 23.60 -8.67
C GLU A 93 7.88 23.94 -7.19
N GLU A 94 7.31 25.10 -6.91
CA GLU A 94 6.94 25.52 -5.54
C GLU A 94 5.86 24.62 -4.94
N TYR A 95 4.83 24.29 -5.72
CA TYR A 95 3.78 23.37 -5.27
C TYR A 95 4.35 21.97 -5.00
N ALA A 96 5.17 21.45 -5.91
CA ALA A 96 5.77 20.14 -5.75
C ALA A 96 6.70 20.10 -4.54
N LYS A 97 7.56 21.12 -4.36
CA LYS A 97 8.44 21.24 -3.20
C LYS A 97 7.67 21.26 -1.87
N LYS A 98 6.51 21.93 -1.84
CA LYS A 98 5.68 22.03 -0.63
C LYS A 98 5.11 20.69 -0.19
N HIS A 99 4.75 19.82 -1.13
CA HIS A 99 4.12 18.52 -0.84
C HIS A 99 5.06 17.32 -0.97
N GLY A 100 6.35 17.54 -1.27
CA GLY A 100 7.31 16.46 -1.48
C GLY A 100 7.10 15.69 -2.79
N TYR A 101 6.52 16.36 -3.80
CA TYR A 101 6.31 15.81 -5.14
C TYR A 101 7.53 16.09 -6.04
N ALA A 102 7.57 15.42 -7.18
CA ALA A 102 8.49 15.75 -8.27
C ALA A 102 7.78 16.53 -9.38
N THR A 103 8.55 17.32 -10.12
CA THR A 103 8.09 17.96 -11.36
C THR A 103 8.77 17.33 -12.56
N PHE A 104 8.01 17.06 -13.61
CA PHE A 104 8.51 16.63 -14.90
C PHE A 104 8.03 17.59 -15.99
N LEU A 105 8.96 18.37 -16.53
CA LEU A 105 8.65 19.51 -17.41
C LEU A 105 9.33 19.36 -18.78
N PRO A 106 8.92 18.37 -19.59
CA PRO A 106 9.52 18.12 -20.89
C PRO A 106 9.15 19.19 -21.93
N ASN A 107 9.93 19.22 -23.00
CA ASN A 107 9.57 19.97 -24.20
C ASN A 107 8.49 19.19 -24.99
N ALA A 108 7.39 19.86 -25.33
CA ALA A 108 6.29 19.29 -26.11
C ALA A 108 6.73 18.87 -27.53
N THR A 109 7.68 19.58 -28.15
CA THR A 109 8.18 19.27 -29.51
C THR A 109 9.15 18.10 -29.54
N ALA A 110 9.55 17.56 -28.38
CA ALA A 110 10.44 16.41 -28.31
C ALA A 110 9.73 15.08 -28.64
N TYR A 111 8.40 15.08 -28.71
CA TYR A 111 7.61 13.88 -28.94
C TYR A 111 7.13 13.79 -30.40
N PRO A 112 7.24 12.62 -31.06
CA PRO A 112 6.65 12.42 -32.37
C PRO A 112 5.12 12.34 -32.24
N LEU A 113 4.41 13.24 -32.93
CA LEU A 113 2.95 13.35 -32.85
C LEU A 113 2.22 12.89 -34.11
N GLU A 114 2.94 12.49 -35.16
CA GLU A 114 2.35 11.92 -36.40
C GLU A 114 1.23 12.79 -37.01
N GLY A 115 1.37 14.11 -36.97
CA GLY A 115 0.38 15.06 -37.48
C GLY A 115 -0.70 15.48 -36.46
N ALA A 116 -0.71 14.91 -35.25
CA ALA A 116 -1.56 15.38 -34.17
C ALA A 116 -1.13 16.77 -33.65
N PRO A 117 -2.07 17.58 -33.13
CA PRO A 117 -1.77 18.87 -32.53
C PRO A 117 -0.76 18.78 -31.38
N ILE A 118 0.02 19.84 -31.16
CA ILE A 118 1.05 19.88 -30.10
C ILE A 118 0.50 19.59 -28.70
N SER A 119 -0.77 19.91 -28.44
CA SER A 119 -1.43 19.59 -27.17
C SER A 119 -1.47 18.09 -26.89
N TRP A 120 -1.48 17.23 -27.92
CA TRP A 120 -1.41 15.78 -27.76
C TRP A 120 -0.07 15.28 -27.19
N ALA A 121 0.97 16.13 -27.15
CA ALA A 121 2.22 15.82 -26.44
C ALA A 121 1.99 15.45 -24.96
N LYS A 122 0.85 15.80 -24.36
CA LYS A 122 0.46 15.38 -23.01
C LYS A 122 0.50 13.86 -22.80
N VAL A 123 0.08 13.08 -23.79
CA VAL A 123 0.03 11.61 -23.70
C VAL A 123 1.44 10.98 -23.66
N PRO A 124 2.33 11.21 -24.66
CA PRO A 124 3.68 10.67 -24.59
C PRO A 124 4.51 11.31 -23.46
N ALA A 125 4.23 12.56 -23.06
CA ALA A 125 4.86 13.17 -21.90
C ALA A 125 4.51 12.45 -20.59
N LEU A 126 3.22 12.14 -20.37
CA LEU A 126 2.78 11.34 -19.23
C LEU A 126 3.41 9.95 -19.24
N ARG A 127 3.44 9.29 -20.39
CA ARG A 127 4.11 7.98 -20.53
C ARG A 127 5.60 8.08 -20.17
N HIS A 128 6.28 9.12 -20.64
CA HIS A 128 7.68 9.36 -20.30
C HIS A 128 7.86 9.58 -18.78
N ALA A 129 6.99 10.37 -18.15
CA ALA A 129 6.99 10.53 -16.70
C ALA A 129 6.83 9.18 -15.97
N MET A 130 5.87 8.35 -16.39
CA MET A 130 5.63 7.01 -15.81
C MET A 130 6.85 6.10 -15.94
N THR A 131 7.62 6.22 -17.01
CA THR A 131 8.87 5.45 -17.17
C THR A 131 10.00 5.93 -16.26
N LEU A 132 10.08 7.24 -15.99
CA LEU A 132 11.12 7.81 -15.11
C LEU A 132 10.80 7.64 -13.62
N PHE A 133 9.51 7.60 -13.28
CA PHE A 133 9.04 7.51 -11.89
C PHE A 133 8.13 6.29 -11.68
N PRO A 134 8.64 5.06 -11.87
CA PRO A 134 7.82 3.84 -11.90
C PRO A 134 7.15 3.50 -10.56
N TYR A 135 7.56 4.15 -9.46
CA TYR A 135 7.03 3.91 -8.12
C TYR A 135 6.10 5.03 -7.62
N SER A 136 5.89 6.09 -8.40
CA SER A 136 4.93 7.14 -8.05
C SER A 136 3.50 6.63 -8.17
N THR A 137 2.64 7.06 -7.26
CA THR A 137 1.23 6.61 -7.22
C THR A 137 0.36 7.42 -8.17
N TYR A 138 0.60 8.73 -8.27
CA TYR A 138 -0.21 9.63 -9.09
C TYR A 138 0.64 10.45 -10.06
N PHE A 139 0.09 10.67 -11.25
CA PHE A 139 0.65 11.55 -12.27
C PHE A 139 -0.35 12.67 -12.53
N PHE A 140 0.01 13.89 -12.13
CA PHE A 140 -0.87 15.04 -12.26
C PHE A 140 -0.45 15.90 -13.44
N TYR A 141 -1.08 15.67 -14.59
CA TYR A 141 -0.87 16.49 -15.76
C TYR A 141 -1.58 17.83 -15.61
N LEU A 142 -0.85 18.91 -15.86
CA LEU A 142 -1.38 20.26 -15.87
C LEU A 142 -0.96 20.95 -17.16
N ASP A 143 -1.94 21.56 -17.82
CA ASP A 143 -1.74 22.33 -19.05
C ASP A 143 -0.80 23.53 -18.81
N PRO A 144 0.04 23.92 -19.80
CA PRO A 144 0.86 25.14 -19.73
C PRO A 144 0.11 26.43 -19.41
N HIS A 145 -1.20 26.47 -19.70
CA HIS A 145 -2.07 27.61 -19.44
C HIS A 145 -2.88 27.51 -18.13
N SER A 146 -2.68 26.46 -17.34
CA SER A 146 -3.36 26.28 -16.05
C SER A 146 -2.52 26.77 -14.86
N LEU A 147 -3.14 27.24 -13.80
CA LEU A 147 -2.45 27.74 -12.60
C LEU A 147 -2.91 27.01 -11.34
N ILE A 148 -1.98 26.58 -10.49
CA ILE A 148 -2.33 26.12 -9.13
C ILE A 148 -2.57 27.36 -8.26
N ALA A 149 -3.83 27.68 -8.03
CA ALA A 149 -4.23 28.85 -7.26
C ALA A 149 -4.12 28.65 -5.74
N ASN A 150 -4.40 27.45 -5.24
CA ASN A 150 -4.32 27.14 -3.81
C ASN A 150 -3.24 26.07 -3.55
N PRO A 151 -2.02 26.46 -3.17
CA PRO A 151 -0.93 25.53 -2.98
C PRO A 151 -1.03 24.75 -1.66
N SER A 152 -1.99 25.05 -0.77
CA SER A 152 -2.12 24.36 0.52
C SER A 152 -2.87 23.03 0.43
N LEU A 153 -3.59 22.79 -0.66
CA LEU A 153 -4.33 21.56 -0.89
C LEU A 153 -3.42 20.52 -1.55
N SER A 154 -3.31 19.33 -0.96
CA SER A 154 -2.59 18.20 -1.56
C SER A 154 -3.51 17.41 -2.50
N ILE A 155 -2.92 16.75 -3.51
CA ILE A 155 -3.69 15.99 -4.51
C ILE A 155 -4.34 14.76 -3.87
N GLU A 156 -3.63 14.08 -2.97
CA GLU A 156 -4.09 12.87 -2.32
C GLU A 156 -5.29 13.13 -1.41
N ALA A 157 -5.30 14.27 -0.71
CA ALA A 157 -6.38 14.60 0.21
C ALA A 157 -7.56 15.28 -0.51
N HIS A 158 -7.28 16.21 -1.43
CA HIS A 158 -8.31 17.07 -2.02
C HIS A 158 -8.99 16.45 -3.24
N ILE A 159 -8.28 15.63 -4.01
CA ILE A 159 -8.78 15.06 -5.27
C ILE A 159 -8.88 13.54 -5.15
N MET A 160 -7.75 12.85 -4.93
CA MET A 160 -7.67 11.39 -5.07
C MET A 160 -8.16 10.61 -3.85
N ASN A 161 -8.61 11.28 -2.79
CA ASN A 161 -9.18 10.59 -1.64
C ASN A 161 -10.51 9.91 -2.05
N PRO A 162 -10.70 8.59 -1.85
CA PRO A 162 -11.89 7.88 -2.31
C PRO A 162 -13.21 8.48 -1.80
N ARG A 163 -13.27 8.89 -0.52
CA ARG A 163 -14.47 9.52 0.05
C ARG A 163 -14.74 10.89 -0.58
N ARG A 164 -13.68 11.61 -0.91
CA ARG A 164 -13.79 12.91 -1.59
C ARG A 164 -14.27 12.72 -3.02
N LEU A 165 -13.71 11.77 -3.77
CA LEU A 165 -14.17 11.41 -5.10
C LEU A 165 -15.65 11.02 -5.12
N GLU A 166 -16.08 10.15 -4.20
CA GLU A 166 -17.50 9.75 -4.09
C GLU A 166 -18.43 10.95 -3.82
N SER A 167 -17.97 11.95 -3.07
CA SER A 167 -18.74 13.18 -2.83
C SER A 167 -18.82 14.14 -4.03
N LEU A 168 -17.89 14.01 -4.98
CA LEU A 168 -17.80 14.85 -6.18
C LEU A 168 -18.45 14.19 -7.41
N MET A 169 -18.59 12.87 -7.42
CA MET A 169 -19.14 12.12 -8.53
C MET A 169 -20.63 12.34 -8.70
N ILE A 170 -21.04 12.56 -9.95
CA ILE A 170 -22.44 12.68 -10.34
C ILE A 170 -22.95 11.29 -10.73
N THR A 171 -23.50 10.55 -9.76
CA THR A 171 -24.00 9.19 -9.96
C THR A 171 -25.53 9.17 -10.08
N SER A 172 -26.06 8.23 -10.87
CA SER A 172 -27.50 8.00 -11.04
C SER A 172 -28.32 9.19 -11.56
N ILE A 173 -27.68 10.14 -12.27
CA ILE A 173 -28.35 11.31 -12.86
C ILE A 173 -28.70 11.03 -14.34
N PRO A 174 -29.87 11.47 -14.84
CA PRO A 174 -30.22 11.40 -16.26
C PRO A 174 -29.17 12.04 -17.16
N VAL A 175 -28.71 11.31 -18.18
CA VAL A 175 -27.74 11.85 -19.17
C VAL A 175 -28.38 12.93 -20.03
N VAL A 176 -29.68 12.78 -20.33
CA VAL A 176 -30.50 13.80 -21.00
C VAL A 176 -31.52 14.31 -19.98
N PRO A 177 -31.39 15.55 -19.47
CA PRO A 177 -32.37 16.15 -18.56
C PRO A 177 -33.71 16.42 -19.28
N PRO A 178 -34.87 16.48 -18.57
CA PRO A 178 -35.03 16.25 -17.13
C PRO A 178 -35.17 14.76 -16.75
N ASP A 179 -35.75 13.95 -17.63
CA ASP A 179 -36.01 12.53 -17.40
C ASP A 179 -35.47 11.70 -18.57
N SER A 180 -34.50 10.83 -18.27
CA SER A 180 -33.93 9.86 -19.21
C SER A 180 -33.80 8.50 -18.54
N VAL A 181 -34.12 7.45 -19.30
CA VAL A 181 -33.90 6.05 -18.89
C VAL A 181 -32.40 5.76 -18.75
N ILE A 182 -31.59 6.42 -19.59
CA ILE A 182 -30.12 6.33 -19.54
C ILE A 182 -29.63 7.31 -18.47
N LYS A 183 -29.03 6.75 -17.42
CA LYS A 183 -28.46 7.48 -16.28
C LYS A 183 -26.96 7.21 -16.17
N THR A 184 -26.24 8.08 -15.49
CA THR A 184 -24.85 7.83 -15.11
C THR A 184 -24.74 6.63 -14.17
N PHE A 185 -23.58 5.97 -14.16
CA PHE A 185 -23.37 4.76 -13.38
C PHE A 185 -23.58 5.01 -11.88
N GLY A 186 -24.50 4.25 -11.27
CA GLY A 186 -24.95 4.50 -9.89
C GLY A 186 -24.06 3.93 -8.80
N HIS A 187 -23.26 2.91 -9.09
CA HIS A 187 -22.47 2.17 -8.11
C HIS A 187 -20.96 2.44 -8.24
N LEU A 188 -20.61 3.66 -8.67
CA LEU A 188 -19.22 4.07 -8.78
C LEU A 188 -18.62 4.23 -7.37
N LYS A 189 -17.45 3.63 -7.15
CA LYS A 189 -16.71 3.72 -5.89
C LYS A 189 -15.41 4.46 -6.12
N GLY A 190 -15.02 5.31 -5.18
CA GLY A 190 -13.85 6.18 -5.32
C GLY A 190 -12.53 5.42 -5.39
N ASP A 191 -12.48 4.22 -4.83
CA ASP A 191 -11.32 3.31 -4.84
C ASP A 191 -11.12 2.57 -6.16
N ARG A 192 -12.09 2.64 -7.09
CA ARG A 192 -12.04 2.01 -8.43
C ARG A 192 -11.79 3.03 -9.55
N ILE A 193 -11.26 4.21 -9.22
CA ILE A 193 -10.96 5.26 -10.18
C ILE A 193 -9.47 5.32 -10.46
N ASP A 194 -9.10 5.00 -11.69
CA ASP A 194 -7.73 5.04 -12.16
C ASP A 194 -7.40 6.32 -12.95
N LEU A 195 -8.42 7.05 -13.43
CA LEU A 195 -8.27 8.25 -14.22
C LEU A 195 -9.30 9.30 -13.80
N VAL A 196 -8.82 10.50 -13.49
CA VAL A 196 -9.65 11.70 -13.26
C VAL A 196 -9.30 12.71 -14.33
N MET A 197 -10.33 13.24 -15.00
CA MET A 197 -10.19 14.26 -16.02
C MET A 197 -11.11 15.43 -15.69
N THR A 198 -10.58 16.65 -15.80
CA THR A 198 -11.32 17.88 -15.51
C THR A 198 -11.62 18.64 -16.80
N GLN A 199 -12.80 19.23 -16.86
CA GLN A 199 -13.24 20.12 -17.94
C GLN A 199 -13.11 21.56 -17.49
N ASP A 200 -12.72 22.44 -18.41
CA ASP A 200 -12.92 23.87 -18.25
C ASP A 200 -14.20 24.32 -18.98
N HIS A 201 -14.42 25.63 -19.08
CA HIS A 201 -15.57 26.20 -19.77
C HIS A 201 -15.59 25.94 -21.28
N GLU A 202 -14.45 25.60 -21.90
CA GLU A 202 -14.32 25.29 -23.32
C GLU A 202 -14.38 23.78 -23.58
N GLY A 203 -14.18 22.96 -22.55
CA GLY A 203 -14.44 21.52 -22.54
C GLY A 203 -13.21 20.68 -22.21
N LEU A 204 -13.00 19.62 -23.01
CA LEU A 204 -11.90 18.66 -22.87
C LEU A 204 -10.86 18.86 -23.97
N GLY A 205 -9.94 19.80 -23.77
CA GLY A 205 -8.74 19.91 -24.60
C GLY A 205 -8.71 21.13 -25.53
N ARG A 206 -7.82 22.06 -25.17
CA ARG A 206 -7.02 22.77 -26.15
C ARG A 206 -5.84 21.88 -26.56
#